data_AF-A0A443JN87-F1
#
_entry.id   AF-A0A443JN87-F1
#
_cell.length_a   1.000
_cell.length_b   1.000
_cell.length_c   1.000
_cell.angle_alpha   90.00
_cell.angle_beta   90.00
_cell.angle_gamma   90.00
#
_symmetry.space_group_name_H-M   'P 1'
#
loop_
_entity.id
_entity.type
_entity.pdbx_description
1 polymer ?
#
loop_
_entity_poly.entity_id
_entity_poly.type
_entity_poly.pdbx_seq_one_letter_code
_entity_poly.pdbx_strand_id
1 'polypeptide(L)'
;MTTATLLVTDVENLGDIIAHLRAAAADVGCGLTVRSLAGDEVDEARAAESARRDRERKRLPIPVRVDLHTLAEGATVDAEAVLRGARARGLRGGATVDEVRRTTKR
;
A
#
# COMPACT_ATOMS: atom_id res chain seq x y z
N MET A 1 8.62 -8.68 14.76
CA MET A 1 7.44 -8.65 13.87
C MET A 1 7.93 -8.26 12.49
N THR A 2 7.79 -9.14 11.49
CA THR A 2 8.30 -8.87 10.13
C THR A 2 7.25 -8.04 9.40
N THR A 3 7.61 -6.85 8.92
CA THR A 3 6.74 -5.99 8.12
C THR A 3 7.34 -5.77 6.74
N ALA A 4 6.49 -5.69 5.73
CA ALA A 4 6.88 -5.29 4.39
C ALA A 4 6.13 -4.02 4.02
N THR A 5 6.83 -3.02 3.47
CA THR A 5 6.22 -1.75 3.09
C THR A 5 6.08 -1.69 1.58
N LEU A 6 4.92 -1.23 1.12
CA LEU A 6 4.65 -0.89 -0.27
C LEU A 6 4.52 0.63 -0.39
N LEU A 7 4.98 1.20 -1.50
CA LEU A 7 4.71 2.59 -1.85
C LEU A 7 3.63 2.63 -2.91
N VAL A 8 2.58 3.42 -2.65
CA VAL A 8 1.48 3.66 -3.59
C VAL A 8 1.55 5.11 -4.03
N THR A 9 1.75 5.31 -5.33
CA THR A 9 1.93 6.64 -5.94
C THR A 9 0.69 7.10 -6.68
N ASP A 10 -0.17 6.17 -7.13
CA ASP A 10 -1.47 6.50 -7.68
C ASP A 10 -2.49 6.68 -6.56
N VAL A 11 -2.44 7.85 -5.94
CA VAL A 11 -3.30 8.20 -4.81
C VAL A 11 -4.69 8.68 -5.23
N GLU A 12 -4.92 8.96 -6.51
CA GLU A 12 -6.28 9.28 -7.00
C GLU A 12 -7.19 8.06 -6.95
N ASN A 13 -6.65 6.86 -7.20
CA ASN A 13 -7.36 5.58 -7.12
C ASN A 13 -7.07 4.82 -5.82
N LEU A 14 -6.66 5.52 -4.74
CA LEU A 14 -6.14 4.88 -3.54
C LEU A 14 -7.12 3.85 -2.93
N GLY A 15 -8.40 4.17 -2.85
CA GLY A 15 -9.40 3.28 -2.27
C GLY A 15 -9.48 1.92 -2.98
N ASP A 16 -9.51 1.92 -4.31
CA ASP A 16 -9.56 0.69 -5.11
C ASP A 16 -8.26 -0.14 -4.95
N ILE A 17 -7.11 0.54 -4.92
CA ILE A 17 -5.81 -0.08 -4.71
C ILE A 17 -5.77 -0.77 -3.33
N ILE A 18 -6.18 -0.07 -2.27
CA ILE A 18 -6.20 -0.63 -0.91
C ILE A 18 -7.20 -1.77 -0.81
N ALA A 19 -8.37 -1.69 -1.46
CA ALA A 19 -9.34 -2.78 -1.47
C ALA A 19 -8.74 -4.07 -2.08
N HIS A 20 -8.05 -3.96 -3.22
CA HIS A 20 -7.39 -5.11 -3.84
C HIS A 20 -6.25 -5.67 -2.99
N LEU A 21 -5.42 -4.80 -2.39
CA LEU A 21 -4.32 -5.21 -1.52
C LEU A 21 -4.85 -5.88 -0.24
N ARG A 22 -5.92 -5.35 0.36
CA ARG A 22 -6.54 -5.90 1.58
C ARG A 22 -7.12 -7.28 1.34
N ALA A 23 -7.82 -7.46 0.22
CA ALA A 23 -8.35 -8.77 -0.16
C ALA A 23 -7.23 -9.79 -0.38
N ALA A 24 -6.16 -9.40 -1.08
CA ALA A 24 -5.02 -10.29 -1.31
C ALA A 24 -4.21 -10.60 -0.05
N ALA A 25 -4.06 -9.63 0.87
CA ALA A 25 -3.40 -9.83 2.14
C ALA A 25 -4.19 -10.81 3.04
N ALA A 26 -5.51 -10.71 3.06
CA ALA A 26 -6.37 -11.60 3.82
C ALA A 26 -6.23 -13.07 3.39
N ASP A 27 -6.09 -13.35 2.08
CA ASP A 27 -5.88 -14.72 1.57
C ASP A 27 -4.62 -15.39 2.13
N VAL A 28 -3.62 -14.60 2.50
CA VAL A 28 -2.32 -15.08 3.02
C VAL A 28 -2.12 -14.79 4.50
N GLY A 29 -3.19 -14.47 5.23
CA GLY A 29 -3.14 -14.24 6.68
C GLY A 29 -2.37 -12.97 7.09
N CYS A 30 -2.33 -11.97 6.22
CA CYS A 30 -1.71 -10.67 6.47
C CYS A 30 -2.76 -9.57 6.66
N GLY A 31 -2.46 -8.61 7.53
CA GLY A 31 -3.15 -7.32 7.60
C GLY A 31 -2.35 -6.22 6.90
N LEU A 32 -2.96 -5.05 6.77
CA LEU A 32 -2.29 -3.86 6.25
C LEU A 32 -2.68 -2.60 7.01
N THR A 33 -1.78 -1.61 7.03
CA THR A 33 -2.04 -0.25 7.50
C THR A 33 -1.58 0.75 6.46
N VAL A 34 -2.35 1.82 6.26
CA VAL A 34 -2.04 2.89 5.29
C VAL A 34 -1.60 4.14 6.04
N ARG A 35 -0.45 4.69 5.65
CA ARG A 35 0.15 5.86 6.30
C ARG A 35 0.71 6.86 5.29
N SER A 36 0.81 8.12 5.69
CA SER A 36 1.56 9.13 4.95
C SER A 36 3.05 8.79 4.97
N LEU A 37 3.87 9.46 4.14
CA LEU A 37 5.33 9.35 4.24
C LEU A 37 5.87 9.81 5.62
N ALA A 38 5.15 10.71 6.30
CA ALA A 38 5.47 11.19 7.63
C ALA A 38 5.01 10.25 8.75
N GLY A 39 4.21 9.23 8.44
CA GLY A 39 3.76 8.19 9.37
C GLY A 39 2.36 8.40 9.96
N ASP A 40 1.66 9.47 9.54
CA ASP A 40 0.29 9.77 9.95
C ASP A 40 -0.70 8.79 9.32
N GLU A 41 -1.81 8.55 10.01
CA GLU A 41 -2.92 7.79 9.45
C GLU A 41 -3.53 8.52 8.26
N VAL A 42 -3.85 7.77 7.20
CA VAL A 42 -4.43 8.30 5.97
C VAL A 42 -5.87 7.85 5.85
N ASP A 43 -6.76 8.82 5.72
CA ASP A 43 -8.12 8.61 5.22
C ASP A 43 -8.05 8.49 3.69
N GLU A 44 -8.40 7.31 3.17
CA GLU A 44 -8.28 6.96 1.76
C GLU A 44 -9.10 7.90 0.85
N ALA A 45 -10.30 8.31 1.29
CA ALA A 45 -11.18 9.19 0.52
C ALA A 45 -10.63 10.63 0.47
N ARG A 46 -10.19 11.16 1.61
CA ARG A 46 -9.56 12.49 1.67
C ARG A 46 -8.26 12.56 0.89
N ALA A 47 -7.47 11.49 0.90
CA ALA A 47 -6.23 11.41 0.13
C ALA A 47 -6.52 11.43 -1.39
N ALA A 48 -7.52 10.67 -1.85
CA ALA A 48 -7.94 10.70 -3.25
C ALA A 48 -8.45 12.07 -3.69
N GLU A 49 -9.28 12.73 -2.88
CA GLU A 49 -9.75 14.09 -3.15
C GLU A 49 -8.60 15.12 -3.18
N SER A 50 -7.61 14.95 -2.31
CA SER A 50 -6.44 15.83 -2.25
C SER A 50 -5.55 15.64 -3.47
N ALA A 51 -5.30 14.38 -3.86
CA ALA A 51 -4.55 14.03 -5.07
C ALA A 51 -5.18 14.62 -6.34
N ARG A 52 -6.52 14.53 -6.46
CA ARG A 52 -7.27 15.13 -7.57
C ARG A 52 -7.08 16.65 -7.62
N ARG A 53 -7.20 17.32 -6.47
CA ARG A 53 -6.97 18.78 -6.35
C ARG A 53 -5.52 19.16 -6.67
N ASP A 54 -4.55 18.37 -6.27
CA ASP A 54 -3.14 18.62 -6.57
C ASP A 54 -2.85 18.47 -8.07
N ARG A 55 -3.44 17.46 -8.72
CA ARG A 55 -3.36 17.30 -10.17
C ARG A 55 -3.95 18.49 -10.92
N GLU A 56 -5.12 18.98 -10.50
CA GLU A 56 -5.73 20.20 -11.04
C GLU A 56 -4.80 21.43 -10.89
N ARG A 57 -4.01 21.46 -9.81
CA ARG A 57 -3.01 22.50 -9.52
C ARG A 57 -1.64 22.23 -10.16
N LYS A 58 -1.51 21.21 -11.02
CA LYS A 58 -0.24 20.75 -11.63
C LYS A 58 0.85 20.43 -10.60
N ARG A 59 0.46 20.01 -9.41
CA ARG A 59 1.35 19.50 -8.36
C ARG A 59 1.46 17.99 -8.47
N LEU A 60 2.61 17.48 -8.05
CA LEU A 60 2.80 16.04 -7.95
C LEU A 60 2.02 15.50 -6.75
N PRO A 61 1.24 14.43 -6.91
CA PRO A 61 0.57 13.78 -5.79
C PRO A 61 1.59 13.21 -4.79
N ILE A 62 1.26 13.27 -3.50
CA ILE A 62 2.11 12.75 -2.42
C ILE A 62 1.88 11.23 -2.30
N PRO A 63 2.92 10.38 -2.42
CA PRO A 63 2.78 8.95 -2.22
C PRO A 63 2.35 8.57 -0.80
N VAL A 64 1.74 7.39 -0.66
CA VAL A 64 1.40 6.79 0.64
C VAL A 64 2.13 5.48 0.85
N ARG A 65 2.36 5.14 2.13
CA ARG A 65 2.96 3.89 2.57
C ARG A 65 1.86 2.91 2.94
N VAL A 66 2.00 1.67 2.51
CA VAL A 66 1.14 0.56 2.93
C VAL A 66 2.04 -0.46 3.61
N ASP A 67 1.90 -0.59 4.92
CA ASP A 67 2.67 -1.53 5.72
C ASP A 67 1.87 -2.82 5.91
N LEU A 68 2.40 -3.92 5.39
CA LEU A 68 1.89 -5.27 5.56
C LEU A 68 2.45 -5.89 6.83
N HIS A 69 1.60 -6.60 7.58
CA HIS A 69 1.98 -7.27 8.81
C HIS A 69 1.30 -8.64 8.92
N THR A 70 1.97 -9.60 9.57
CA THR A 70 1.39 -10.93 9.80
C THR A 70 0.33 -10.86 10.89
N LEU A 71 -0.72 -11.67 10.77
CA LEU A 71 -1.71 -11.85 11.83
C LEU A 71 -1.34 -13.03 12.76
N ALA A 72 -0.47 -13.93 12.28
CA ALA A 72 0.05 -15.06 13.04
C ALA A 72 1.43 -14.75 13.62
N GLU A 73 1.64 -15.15 14.88
CA GLU A 73 2.92 -15.01 15.57
C GLU A 73 3.98 -15.93 14.94
N GLY A 74 5.19 -15.42 14.72
CA GLY A 74 6.30 -16.17 14.11
C GLY A 74 6.24 -16.31 12.57
N ALA A 75 5.18 -15.83 11.92
CA ALA A 75 5.07 -15.84 10.45
C ALA A 75 5.91 -14.73 9.78
N THR A 76 6.14 -14.89 8.48
CA THR A 76 6.79 -13.87 7.63
C THR A 76 5.80 -13.30 6.61
N VAL A 77 5.93 -12.01 6.31
CA VAL A 77 5.15 -11.37 5.24
C VAL A 77 5.78 -11.67 3.89
N ASP A 78 5.02 -12.28 2.97
CA ASP A 78 5.37 -12.37 1.55
C ASP A 78 4.63 -11.27 0.77
N ALA A 79 5.30 -10.13 0.63
CA ALA A 79 4.75 -8.98 -0.10
C ALA A 79 4.51 -9.29 -1.58
N GLU A 80 5.35 -10.13 -2.20
CA GLU A 80 5.15 -10.49 -3.60
C GLU A 80 3.89 -11.33 -3.81
N ALA A 81 3.60 -12.26 -2.90
CA ALA A 81 2.37 -13.04 -2.95
C ALA A 81 1.14 -12.12 -2.86
N VAL A 82 1.15 -11.13 -1.96
CA VAL A 82 0.08 -10.12 -1.86
C VAL A 82 -0.06 -9.33 -3.15
N LEU A 83 1.06 -8.87 -3.74
CA LEU A 83 1.02 -8.13 -5.01
C LEU A 83 0.53 -8.97 -6.18
N ARG A 84 0.93 -10.24 -6.26
CA ARG A 84 0.43 -11.19 -7.28
C ARG A 84 -1.09 -11.38 -7.10
N GLY A 85 -1.55 -11.59 -5.87
CA GLY A 85 -2.97 -11.74 -5.55
C GLY A 85 -3.80 -10.50 -5.86
N ALA A 86 -3.25 -9.30 -5.64
CA ALA A 86 -3.91 -8.03 -5.96
C ALA A 86 -3.97 -7.79 -7.49
N ARG A 87 -2.89 -8.11 -8.21
CA ARG A 87 -2.85 -8.04 -9.70
C ARG A 87 -3.85 -8.99 -10.35
N ALA A 88 -3.97 -10.22 -9.84
CA ALA A 88 -4.96 -11.18 -10.31
C ALA A 88 -6.40 -10.66 -10.16
N ARG A 89 -6.64 -9.73 -9.22
CA ARG A 89 -7.94 -9.08 -8.97
C ARG A 89 -8.18 -7.81 -9.78
N GLY A 90 -7.25 -7.44 -10.67
CA GLY A 90 -7.43 -6.30 -11.56
C GLY A 90 -6.66 -5.04 -11.17
N LEU A 91 -5.76 -5.09 -10.18
CA LEU A 91 -4.84 -3.97 -9.91
C LEU A 91 -3.98 -3.67 -11.15
N ARG A 92 -4.22 -2.54 -11.81
CA ARG A 92 -3.55 -2.09 -13.04
C ARG A 92 -2.91 -0.72 -12.84
N GLY A 93 -1.57 -0.63 -12.87
CA GLY A 93 -0.86 0.63 -12.64
C GLY A 93 -1.04 1.16 -11.20
N GLY A 94 -0.20 2.11 -10.77
CA GLY A 94 -0.23 2.65 -9.40
C GLY A 94 0.63 1.91 -8.37
N ALA A 95 1.08 0.71 -8.74
CA ALA A 95 2.10 -0.05 -8.03
C ALA A 95 3.45 0.09 -8.72
N THR A 96 4.01 1.30 -8.81
CA THR A 96 5.45 1.44 -8.55
C THR A 96 5.65 1.20 -7.06
N VAL A 97 5.33 -0.03 -6.65
CA VAL A 97 5.89 -0.65 -5.48
C VAL A 97 7.33 -0.85 -5.88
N ASP A 98 8.14 0.21 -5.77
CA ASP A 98 9.56 0.00 -5.60
C ASP A 98 9.67 -1.02 -4.48
N GLU A 99 10.34 -2.14 -4.76
CA GLU A 99 10.66 -3.14 -3.76
C GLU A 99 11.34 -2.40 -2.61
N VAL A 100 10.58 -2.11 -1.54
CA VAL A 100 11.16 -1.53 -0.33
C VAL A 100 12.07 -2.62 0.21
N ARG A 101 13.36 -2.47 -0.11
CA ARG A 101 14.44 -3.28 0.41
C ARG A 101 14.21 -3.45 1.91
N ARG A 102 14.19 -4.71 2.33
CA ARG A 102 14.19 -5.15 3.72
C ARG A 102 15.27 -4.37 4.48
N THR A 103 14.90 -3.32 5.21
CA THR A 103 15.79 -2.67 6.18
C THR A 103 15.63 -3.35 7.52
N THR A 104 15.95 -4.65 7.55
CA THR A 104 16.45 -5.26 8.79
C THR A 104 17.78 -4.60 9.08
N LYS A 105 17.76 -3.48 9.81
CA LYS A 105 18.93 -3.08 10.60
C LYS A 105 19.25 -4.29 11.49
N ARG A 106 20.51 -4.71 11.39
CA ARG A 106 21.15 -5.80 12.15
C ARG A 106 20.71 -5.86 13.60
#